data_AF-T1F109-F1
#
_entry.id   AF-T1F109-F1
#
_cell.length_a   1.000
_cell.length_b   1.000
_cell.length_c   1.000
_cell.angle_alpha   90.00
_cell.angle_beta   90.00
_cell.angle_gamma   90.00
#
_symmetry.space_group_name_H-M   'P 1'
#
loop_
_entity.id
_entity.type
_entity.pdbx_description
1 polymer ?
#
loop_
_entity_poly.entity_id
_entity_poly.type
_entity_poly.pdbx_seq_one_letter_code
_entity_poly.pdbx_strand_id
1 'polypeptide(L)'
;MPFAPDYKYSKNLCLEYCAQSYIKENCDCYTHLLSVPPNGGTPLCGNISWSLSQNFSSFSYFICSVVKMNSIPKSECESSCLVPCEEMMYEAQLTSTSWPQPSMQMDIFNKYIKDYCGDNEDVLSRYSNYYSRKEDIPISKLTEISESFLEMKFIMKQSCPYLEENIQTYTMEVLIGVVGGMLSLWLGLTVASGAEVIELIFLLLKCIWDNRKLSPVTSSSVDVQNKENISEE
;
A
#
# COMPACT_ATOMS: atom_id res chain seq x y z
N MET A 1 12.29 -2.68 -4.66
CA MET A 1 12.00 -1.24 -4.81
C MET A 1 12.74 -0.46 -3.73
N PRO A 2 13.86 0.18 -4.08
CA PRO A 2 14.26 1.43 -3.44
C PRO A 2 14.48 2.51 -4.52
N PHE A 3 14.15 3.76 -4.18
CA PHE A 3 14.42 4.99 -4.96
C PHE A 3 13.44 5.37 -6.08
N ALA A 4 12.30 5.94 -5.69
CA ALA A 4 11.70 7.09 -6.37
C ALA A 4 11.54 8.22 -5.33
N PRO A 5 11.93 9.48 -5.62
CA PRO A 5 11.95 10.56 -4.65
C PRO A 5 10.55 11.18 -4.43
N ASP A 6 10.34 11.74 -3.23
CA ASP A 6 9.23 12.58 -2.72
C ASP A 6 7.79 12.03 -2.62
N TYR A 7 7.44 10.89 -3.21
CA TYR A 7 6.08 10.35 -3.05
C TYR A 7 5.99 9.33 -1.91
N LYS A 8 5.09 9.59 -0.95
CA LYS A 8 4.70 8.58 0.06
C LYS A 8 4.16 7.35 -0.65
N TYR A 9 4.57 6.17 -0.19
CA TYR A 9 4.11 4.90 -0.74
C TYR A 9 2.58 4.80 -0.63
N SER A 10 1.94 4.41 -1.73
CA SER A 10 0.52 4.05 -1.79
C SER A 10 0.40 2.74 -2.57
N LYS A 11 -0.52 1.87 -2.16
CA LYS A 11 -0.77 0.61 -2.86
C LYS A 11 -1.14 0.84 -4.33
N ASN A 12 -1.92 1.87 -4.64
CA ASN A 12 -2.30 2.18 -6.02
C ASN A 12 -1.08 2.59 -6.86
N LEU A 13 -0.20 3.43 -6.32
CA LEU A 13 1.03 3.82 -7.01
C LEU A 13 1.96 2.61 -7.26
N CYS A 14 2.03 1.68 -6.29
CA CYS A 14 2.75 0.42 -6.46
C CYS A 14 2.18 -0.41 -7.61
N LEU A 15 0.85 -0.55 -7.69
CA LEU A 15 0.18 -1.26 -8.78
C LEU A 15 0.43 -0.60 -10.14
N GLU A 16 0.37 0.74 -10.22
CA GLU A 16 0.69 1.47 -11.44
C GLU A 16 2.15 1.28 -11.87
N TYR A 17 3.10 1.31 -10.93
CA TYR A 17 4.50 1.06 -11.24
C TYR A 17 4.79 -0.40 -11.60
N CYS A 18 4.07 -1.36 -11.02
CA CYS A 18 4.13 -2.76 -11.44
C CYS A 18 3.65 -2.91 -12.89
N ALA A 19 2.51 -2.31 -13.21
CA ALA A 19 1.97 -2.26 -14.57
C ALA A 19 2.94 -1.58 -15.56
N GLN A 20 3.53 -0.45 -15.18
CA GLN A 20 4.54 0.23 -15.99
C GLN A 20 5.79 -0.62 -16.20
N SER A 21 6.22 -1.38 -15.20
CA SER A 21 7.38 -2.28 -15.31
C SER A 21 7.08 -3.42 -16.30
N TYR A 22 5.88 -4.00 -16.23
CA TYR A 22 5.43 -5.01 -17.19
C TYR A 22 5.37 -4.45 -18.63
N ILE A 23 4.83 -3.24 -18.82
CA ILE A 23 4.80 -2.58 -20.13
C ILE A 23 6.21 -2.29 -20.62
N LYS A 24 7.10 -1.79 -19.75
CA LYS A 24 8.50 -1.52 -20.09
C LYS A 24 9.21 -2.79 -20.58
N GLU A 25 9.06 -3.91 -19.91
CA GLU A 25 9.71 -5.17 -20.30
C GLU A 25 9.20 -5.73 -21.63
N ASN A 26 7.95 -5.43 -22.01
CA ASN A 26 7.33 -5.95 -23.23
C ASN A 26 7.37 -4.97 -24.42
N CYS A 27 7.44 -3.67 -24.16
CA CYS A 27 7.29 -2.61 -25.15
C CYS A 27 8.43 -1.58 -25.12
N ASP A 28 9.43 -1.71 -24.24
CA ASP A 28 10.59 -0.80 -24.10
C ASP A 28 10.25 0.69 -23.91
N CYS A 29 9.05 0.98 -23.42
CA CYS A 29 8.54 2.34 -23.22
C CYS A 29 7.61 2.43 -22.01
N TYR A 30 7.39 3.64 -21.49
CA TYR A 30 6.39 3.89 -20.44
C TYR A 30 5.11 4.47 -21.04
N THR A 31 3.95 4.00 -20.57
CA THR A 31 2.67 4.60 -20.99
C THR A 31 2.42 5.92 -20.25
N HIS A 32 1.81 6.90 -20.92
CA HIS A 32 1.38 8.15 -20.30
C HIS A 32 0.07 8.02 -19.51
N LEU A 33 -0.60 6.86 -19.61
CA LEU A 33 -1.86 6.58 -18.92
C LEU A 33 -1.68 6.20 -17.45
N LEU A 34 -0.45 5.95 -17.01
CA LEU A 34 -0.09 5.56 -15.65
C LEU A 34 1.02 6.46 -15.13
N SER A 35 1.19 6.54 -13.81
CA SER A 35 2.29 7.29 -13.20
C SER A 35 3.64 6.83 -13.77
N VAL A 36 4.47 7.77 -14.22
CA VAL A 36 5.77 7.47 -14.84
C VAL A 36 6.87 7.59 -13.78
N PRO A 37 7.74 6.58 -13.61
CA PRO A 37 8.81 6.64 -12.64
C PRO A 37 9.83 7.72 -13.01
N PRO A 38 10.30 8.53 -12.04
CA PRO A 38 11.07 9.75 -12.31
C PRO A 38 12.48 9.53 -12.89
N ASN A 39 13.05 8.32 -12.78
CA ASN A 39 14.46 8.04 -13.11
C ASN A 39 14.66 7.08 -14.30
N GLY A 40 13.75 7.11 -15.26
CA GLY A 40 13.66 6.06 -16.28
C GLY A 40 14.70 6.12 -17.41
N GLY A 41 15.01 7.30 -17.95
CA GLY A 41 15.67 7.43 -19.27
C GLY A 41 14.88 6.84 -20.45
N THR A 42 13.95 5.93 -20.17
CA THR A 42 13.03 5.28 -21.11
C THR A 42 12.06 6.31 -21.70
N PRO A 43 11.85 6.30 -23.03
CA PRO A 43 10.87 7.18 -23.66
C PRO A 43 9.43 6.80 -23.31
N LEU A 44 8.53 7.77 -23.45
CA LEU A 44 7.10 7.52 -23.39
C LEU A 44 6.62 6.82 -24.68
N CYS A 45 5.73 5.84 -24.53
CA CYS A 45 5.05 5.19 -25.64
C CYS A 45 4.22 6.23 -26.39
N GLY A 46 4.40 6.31 -27.72
CA GLY A 46 3.70 7.29 -28.55
C GLY A 46 4.28 8.70 -28.50
N ASN A 47 5.56 8.86 -28.13
CA ASN A 47 6.23 10.15 -28.26
C ASN A 47 6.33 10.58 -29.75
N ILE A 48 5.43 11.49 -30.15
CA ILE A 48 5.31 12.00 -31.53
C ILE A 48 6.45 12.97 -31.86
N SER A 49 7.09 13.59 -30.86
CA SER A 49 8.22 14.51 -31.09
C SER A 49 9.44 13.80 -31.71
N TRP A 50 9.61 12.50 -31.45
CA TRP A 50 10.60 11.64 -32.13
C TRP A 50 10.15 11.23 -33.54
N SER A 51 8.84 11.22 -33.78
CA SER A 51 8.17 10.64 -34.96
C SER A 51 8.11 11.56 -36.20
N LEU A 52 8.59 12.81 -36.14
CA LEU A 52 8.66 13.66 -37.34
C LEU A 52 9.61 13.08 -38.42
N SER A 53 10.43 12.09 -38.05
CA SER A 53 11.25 11.29 -38.97
C SER A 53 10.59 9.93 -39.29
N GLN A 54 9.49 9.93 -40.05
CA GLN A 54 8.92 8.80 -40.83
C GLN A 54 8.90 7.36 -40.25
N ASN A 55 9.06 7.14 -38.95
CA ASN A 55 9.17 5.79 -38.40
C ASN A 55 7.84 5.34 -37.77
N PHE A 56 7.20 4.36 -38.44
CA PHE A 56 6.05 3.59 -37.96
C PHE A 56 6.27 2.93 -36.58
N SER A 57 7.51 2.89 -36.08
CA SER A 57 7.87 2.29 -34.79
C SER A 57 7.22 3.00 -33.60
N SER A 58 7.07 4.34 -33.62
CA SER A 58 6.41 5.05 -32.51
C SER A 58 4.94 4.64 -32.34
N PHE A 59 4.25 4.35 -33.46
CA PHE A 59 2.88 3.86 -33.42
C PHE A 59 2.82 2.41 -32.94
N SER A 60 3.78 1.54 -33.33
CA SER A 60 3.82 0.17 -32.82
C SER A 60 4.05 0.09 -31.31
N TYR A 61 4.89 0.97 -30.74
CA TYR A 61 5.08 1.04 -29.28
C TYR A 61 3.82 1.52 -28.56
N PHE A 62 3.09 2.48 -29.13
CA PHE A 62 1.80 2.90 -28.59
C PHE A 62 0.79 1.75 -28.59
N ILE A 63 0.61 1.06 -29.72
CA ILE A 63 -0.30 -0.08 -29.82
C ILE A 63 0.11 -1.20 -28.87
N CYS A 64 1.41 -1.50 -28.74
CA CYS A 64 1.93 -2.46 -27.78
C CYS A 64 1.49 -2.11 -26.35
N SER A 65 1.66 -0.85 -25.94
CA SER A 65 1.29 -0.40 -24.59
C SER A 65 -0.21 -0.58 -24.31
N VAL A 66 -1.08 -0.27 -25.28
CA VAL A 66 -2.54 -0.41 -25.14
C VAL A 66 -2.95 -1.88 -25.05
N VAL A 67 -2.36 -2.74 -25.89
CA VAL A 67 -2.65 -4.19 -25.87
C VAL A 67 -2.18 -4.81 -24.55
N LYS A 68 -0.96 -4.47 -24.11
CA LYS A 68 -0.36 -5.02 -22.89
C LYS A 68 -1.03 -4.51 -21.62
N MET A 69 -1.59 -3.29 -21.64
CA MET A 69 -2.35 -2.75 -20.51
C MET A 69 -3.57 -3.61 -20.16
N ASN A 70 -4.23 -4.22 -21.15
CA ASN A 70 -5.35 -5.14 -20.92
C ASN A 70 -4.91 -6.53 -20.45
N SER A 71 -3.65 -6.90 -20.67
CA SER A 71 -3.10 -8.22 -20.32
C SER A 71 -2.23 -8.21 -19.07
N ILE A 72 -2.25 -7.14 -18.27
CA ILE A 72 -1.42 -7.04 -17.05
C ILE A 72 -1.84 -8.16 -16.07
N PRO A 73 -0.88 -8.96 -15.56
CA PRO A 73 -1.16 -9.99 -14.55
C PRO A 73 -1.49 -9.33 -13.20
N LYS A 74 -2.76 -8.97 -13.00
CA LYS A 74 -3.24 -8.28 -11.79
C LYS A 74 -2.86 -9.02 -10.50
N SER A 75 -2.97 -10.35 -10.50
CA SER A 75 -2.67 -11.18 -9.33
C SER A 75 -1.21 -11.12 -8.87
N GLU A 76 -0.27 -10.95 -9.80
CA GLU A 76 1.16 -10.87 -9.49
C GLU A 76 1.54 -9.50 -8.91
N CYS A 77 0.95 -8.44 -9.46
CA CYS A 77 1.11 -7.10 -8.90
C CYS A 77 0.43 -6.96 -7.53
N GLU A 78 -0.75 -7.55 -7.34
CA GLU A 78 -1.49 -7.50 -6.07
C GLU A 78 -0.77 -8.23 -4.93
N SER A 79 -0.12 -9.36 -5.20
CA SER A 79 0.64 -10.10 -4.18
C SER A 79 1.95 -9.41 -3.79
N SER A 80 2.53 -8.64 -4.72
CA SER A 80 3.78 -7.91 -4.49
C SER A 80 3.57 -6.57 -3.77
N CYS A 81 2.40 -5.94 -3.96
CA CYS A 81 2.09 -4.62 -3.40
C CYS A 81 1.38 -4.72 -2.04
N LEU A 82 2.14 -4.51 -0.97
CA LEU A 82 1.63 -4.48 0.40
C LEU A 82 0.72 -3.26 0.66
N VAL A 83 -0.19 -3.38 1.62
CA VAL A 83 -1.00 -2.26 2.11
C VAL A 83 -0.10 -1.38 3.01
N PRO A 84 -0.11 -0.05 2.84
CA PRO A 84 0.63 0.85 3.75
C PRO A 84 0.09 0.77 5.18
N CYS A 85 0.95 0.98 6.18
CA CYS A 85 0.54 1.07 7.58
C CYS A 85 -0.19 2.39 7.89
N GLU A 86 0.13 3.45 7.14
CA GLU A 86 -0.47 4.77 7.29
C GLU A 86 -1.13 5.16 5.97
N GLU A 87 -2.44 5.36 5.99
CA GLU A 87 -3.18 5.88 4.86
C GLU A 87 -4.21 6.93 5.30
N MET A 88 -4.55 7.83 4.39
CA MET A 88 -5.59 8.82 4.58
C MET A 88 -6.64 8.60 3.50
N MET A 89 -7.84 8.23 3.92
CA MET A 89 -8.98 8.00 3.03
C MET A 89 -10.00 9.13 3.18
N TYR A 90 -10.55 9.57 2.05
CA TYR A 90 -11.62 10.57 2.01
C TYR A 90 -12.89 9.91 1.51
N GLU A 91 -13.92 9.87 2.36
CA GLU A 91 -15.26 9.51 1.90
C GLU A 91 -15.91 10.76 1.28
N ALA A 92 -16.06 10.75 -0.04
CA ALA A 92 -16.70 11.84 -0.76
C ALA A 92 -18.18 11.52 -1.03
N GLN A 93 -19.06 12.43 -0.63
CA GLN A 93 -20.48 12.38 -0.98
C GLN A 93 -20.76 13.43 -2.05
N LEU A 94 -21.14 12.98 -3.24
CA LEU A 94 -21.46 13.88 -4.34
C LEU A 94 -22.91 14.33 -4.23
N THR A 95 -23.10 15.64 -4.10
CA THR A 95 -24.41 16.27 -4.26
C THR A 95 -24.34 17.25 -5.42
N SER A 96 -25.37 17.24 -6.25
CA SER A 96 -25.45 18.10 -7.43
C SER A 96 -26.74 18.89 -7.40
N THR A 97 -26.65 20.18 -7.68
CA THR A 97 -27.81 21.08 -7.81
C THR A 97 -27.64 21.89 -9.08
N SER A 98 -28.75 22.31 -9.69
CA SER A 98 -28.69 23.22 -10.84
C SER A 98 -28.03 24.53 -10.45
N TRP A 99 -27.04 24.93 -11.23
CA TRP A 99 -26.33 26.20 -11.11
C TRP A 99 -25.99 26.72 -12.51
N PRO A 100 -26.01 28.04 -12.74
CA PRO A 100 -26.44 29.10 -11.82
C PRO A 100 -27.97 29.25 -11.76
N GLN A 101 -28.46 29.96 -10.74
CA GLN A 101 -29.87 30.36 -10.72
C GLN A 101 -30.17 31.29 -11.91
N PRO A 102 -31.36 31.19 -12.55
CA PRO A 102 -31.67 31.98 -13.76
C PRO A 102 -31.54 33.49 -13.57
N SER A 103 -31.82 34.00 -12.36
CA SER A 103 -31.64 35.41 -11.99
C SER A 103 -30.18 35.87 -12.02
N MET A 104 -29.22 34.98 -11.74
CA MET A 104 -27.79 35.31 -11.65
C MET A 104 -27.05 35.17 -12.98
N GLN A 105 -27.66 34.52 -13.98
CA GLN A 105 -27.00 34.28 -15.27
C GLN A 105 -26.57 35.57 -15.97
N MET A 106 -27.38 36.63 -15.90
CA MET A 106 -27.04 37.91 -16.53
C MET A 106 -25.85 38.60 -15.85
N ASP A 107 -25.77 38.52 -14.53
CA ASP A 107 -24.64 39.07 -13.79
C ASP A 107 -23.35 38.31 -14.12
N ILE A 108 -23.42 36.98 -14.24
CA ILE A 108 -22.29 36.14 -14.66
C ILE A 108 -21.86 36.50 -16.10
N PHE A 109 -22.83 36.63 -17.01
CA PHE A 109 -22.57 37.01 -18.40
C PHE A 109 -21.85 38.35 -18.49
N ASN A 110 -22.40 39.38 -17.86
CA ASN A 110 -21.83 40.73 -17.90
C ASN A 110 -20.43 40.74 -17.27
N LYS A 111 -20.26 40.09 -16.12
CA LYS A 111 -19.01 40.12 -15.38
C LYS A 111 -17.87 39.33 -16.03
N TYR A 112 -18.15 38.18 -16.65
CA TYR A 112 -17.09 37.26 -17.10
C TYR A 112 -17.02 37.06 -18.61
N ILE A 113 -18.12 37.28 -19.34
CA ILE A 113 -18.17 36.98 -20.79
C ILE A 113 -18.15 38.29 -21.60
N LYS A 114 -19.03 39.23 -21.29
CA LYS A 114 -19.20 40.47 -22.05
C LYS A 114 -17.92 41.32 -22.08
N ASP A 115 -17.29 41.48 -20.92
CA ASP A 115 -16.14 42.39 -20.79
C ASP A 115 -14.81 41.76 -21.24
N TYR A 116 -14.71 40.42 -21.23
CA TYR A 116 -13.44 39.71 -21.49
C TYR A 116 -13.39 38.96 -22.82
N CYS A 117 -14.53 38.59 -23.38
CA CYS A 117 -14.63 37.70 -24.54
C CYS A 117 -15.37 38.33 -25.73
N GLY A 118 -15.55 39.65 -25.74
CA GLY A 118 -16.35 40.37 -26.73
C GLY A 118 -15.83 40.28 -28.17
N ASP A 119 -14.54 40.00 -28.37
CA ASP A 119 -13.91 39.97 -29.69
C ASP A 119 -13.86 38.56 -30.32
N ASN A 120 -14.23 37.51 -29.57
CA ASN A 120 -14.17 36.14 -30.05
C ASN A 120 -15.50 35.71 -30.72
N GLU A 121 -15.46 35.44 -32.03
CA GLU A 121 -16.62 35.08 -32.85
C GLU A 121 -17.33 33.81 -32.36
N ASP A 122 -16.59 32.81 -31.88
CA ASP A 122 -17.16 31.56 -31.35
C ASP A 122 -17.93 31.81 -30.05
N VAL A 123 -17.42 32.70 -29.19
CA VAL A 123 -18.08 33.07 -27.93
C VAL A 123 -19.31 33.93 -28.21
N LEU A 124 -19.22 34.88 -29.16
CA LEU A 124 -20.33 35.72 -29.59
C LEU A 124 -21.49 34.89 -30.15
N SER A 125 -21.19 33.91 -31.00
CA SER A 125 -22.22 33.03 -31.57
C SER A 125 -22.92 32.19 -30.50
N ARG A 126 -22.15 31.61 -29.56
CA ARG A 126 -22.67 30.80 -28.45
C ARG A 126 -23.55 31.60 -27.49
N TYR A 127 -23.20 32.85 -27.18
CA TYR A 127 -23.96 33.69 -26.24
C TYR A 127 -24.80 34.78 -26.94
N SER A 128 -25.12 34.59 -28.21
CA SER A 128 -25.88 35.56 -29.03
C SER A 128 -27.21 35.99 -28.39
N ASN A 129 -27.89 35.08 -27.69
CA ASN A 129 -29.13 35.37 -26.96
C ASN A 129 -28.93 36.33 -25.77
N TYR A 130 -27.76 36.31 -25.12
CA TYR A 130 -27.43 37.24 -24.03
C TYR A 130 -27.07 38.63 -24.56
N TYR A 131 -26.31 38.71 -25.66
CA TYR A 131 -25.98 39.99 -26.31
C TYR A 131 -27.21 40.67 -26.95
N SER A 132 -28.13 39.87 -27.49
CA SER A 132 -29.32 40.35 -28.20
C SER A 132 -30.50 40.65 -27.28
N ARG A 133 -30.31 40.57 -25.95
CA ARG A 133 -31.40 40.74 -24.98
C ARG A 133 -31.92 42.18 -24.99
N LYS A 134 -32.99 42.40 -25.74
CA LYS A 134 -33.97 43.47 -25.48
C LYS A 134 -34.84 43.01 -24.30
N GLU A 135 -35.35 43.95 -23.52
CA GLU A 135 -35.98 43.75 -22.19
C GLU A 135 -37.07 42.63 -22.13
N ASP A 136 -37.60 42.19 -23.27
CA ASP A 136 -38.73 41.25 -23.40
C ASP A 136 -38.40 39.75 -23.55
N ILE A 137 -37.12 39.32 -23.62
CA ILE A 137 -36.83 37.88 -23.76
C ILE A 137 -37.00 37.17 -22.41
N PRO A 138 -37.86 36.13 -22.31
CA PRO A 138 -38.06 35.39 -21.08
C PRO A 138 -36.79 34.64 -20.69
N ILE A 139 -36.46 34.72 -19.39
CA ILE A 139 -35.24 34.15 -18.80
C ILE A 139 -35.14 32.63 -19.05
N SER A 140 -36.27 31.94 -19.26
CA SER A 140 -36.32 30.51 -19.55
C SER A 140 -35.62 30.09 -20.86
N LYS A 141 -35.31 31.02 -21.76
CA LYS A 141 -34.59 30.74 -23.01
C LYS A 141 -33.07 30.89 -22.90
N LEU A 142 -32.55 31.31 -21.75
CA LEU A 142 -31.13 31.51 -21.49
C LEU A 142 -30.60 30.26 -20.76
N THR A 143 -30.04 29.30 -21.51
CA THR A 143 -29.53 28.03 -20.96
C THR A 143 -28.04 27.83 -21.18
N GLU A 144 -27.43 28.67 -22.02
CA GLU A 144 -26.07 28.47 -22.51
C GLU A 144 -25.04 28.60 -21.38
N ILE A 145 -25.29 29.44 -20.38
CA ILE A 145 -24.42 29.52 -19.20
C ILE A 145 -24.58 28.29 -18.31
N SER A 146 -25.81 27.82 -18.05
CA SER A 146 -26.03 26.61 -17.24
C SER A 146 -25.51 25.33 -17.88
N GLU A 147 -25.40 25.29 -19.21
CA GLU A 147 -24.86 24.13 -19.93
C GLU A 147 -23.33 24.14 -20.02
N SER A 148 -22.71 25.33 -19.97
CA SER A 148 -21.26 25.47 -20.21
C SER A 148 -20.44 25.59 -18.94
N PHE A 149 -21.04 26.03 -17.84
CA PHE A 149 -20.33 26.29 -16.60
C PHE A 149 -20.58 25.20 -15.57
N LEU A 150 -19.54 24.88 -14.81
CA LEU A 150 -19.59 23.96 -13.68
C LEU A 150 -19.01 24.66 -12.45
N GLU A 151 -19.78 24.69 -11.36
CA GLU A 151 -19.28 25.09 -10.05
C GLU A 151 -19.05 23.83 -9.20
N MET A 152 -17.79 23.59 -8.80
CA MET A 152 -17.44 22.50 -7.89
C MET A 152 -17.12 23.09 -6.51
N LYS A 153 -17.90 22.69 -5.49
CA LYS A 153 -17.68 23.10 -4.10
C LYS A 153 -17.18 21.92 -3.29
N PHE A 154 -15.97 22.03 -2.77
CA PHE A 154 -15.40 21.07 -1.84
C PHE A 154 -15.71 21.53 -0.42
N ILE A 155 -16.55 20.77 0.27
CA ILE A 155 -16.99 21.08 1.64
C ILE A 155 -16.70 19.87 2.52
N MET A 156 -15.90 20.09 3.57
CA MET A 156 -15.72 19.09 4.62
C MET A 156 -16.87 19.21 5.62
N LYS A 157 -17.68 18.14 5.74
CA LYS A 157 -18.83 18.11 6.66
C LYS A 157 -18.39 18.26 8.13
N GLN A 158 -17.19 17.78 8.46
CA GLN A 158 -16.62 17.81 9.80
C GLN A 158 -15.19 18.38 9.74
N SER A 159 -14.83 19.19 10.72
CA SER A 159 -13.50 19.82 10.80
C SER A 159 -12.42 18.88 11.35
N CYS A 160 -12.81 17.76 11.96
CA CYS A 160 -11.88 16.79 12.55
C CYS A 160 -11.92 15.47 11.76
N PRO A 161 -10.77 14.90 11.39
CA PRO A 161 -10.72 13.59 10.75
C PRO A 161 -11.06 12.48 11.74
N TYR A 162 -11.60 11.37 11.22
CA TYR A 162 -11.71 10.12 11.97
C TYR A 162 -10.36 9.41 11.92
N LEU A 163 -9.87 8.96 13.09
CA LEU A 163 -8.60 8.27 13.23
C LEU A 163 -8.88 6.82 13.63
N GLU A 164 -8.48 5.88 12.77
CA GLU A 164 -8.56 4.45 13.04
C GLU A 164 -7.13 3.91 13.18
N GLU A 165 -6.82 3.35 14.35
CA GLU A 165 -5.49 2.82 14.66
C GLU A 165 -5.61 1.36 15.11
N ASN A 166 -4.83 0.49 14.48
CA ASN A 166 -4.71 -0.90 14.88
C ASN A 166 -3.64 -1.03 15.97
N ILE A 167 -4.08 -1.11 17.23
CA ILE A 167 -3.21 -1.27 18.38
C ILE A 167 -3.08 -2.76 18.71
N GLN A 168 -1.87 -3.21 19.10
CA GLN A 168 -1.63 -4.58 19.52
C GLN A 168 -2.40 -4.91 20.81
N THR A 169 -3.39 -5.81 20.72
CA THR A 169 -4.23 -6.21 21.86
C THR A 169 -3.47 -7.00 22.92
N TYR A 170 -2.49 -7.81 22.52
CA TYR A 170 -1.70 -8.64 23.41
C TYR A 170 -0.26 -8.15 23.46
N THR A 171 0.05 -7.33 24.47
CA THR A 171 1.43 -6.98 24.80
C THR A 171 2.09 -8.12 25.57
N MET A 172 3.42 -8.19 25.52
CA MET A 172 4.18 -9.21 26.27
C MET A 172 3.94 -9.13 27.77
N GLU A 173 3.67 -7.93 28.29
CA GLU A 173 3.33 -7.69 29.68
C GLU A 173 2.00 -8.38 30.05
N VAL A 174 0.97 -8.22 29.21
CA VAL A 174 -0.31 -8.90 29.39
C VAL A 174 -0.13 -10.41 29.24
N LEU A 175 0.66 -10.87 28.27
CA LEU A 175 0.91 -12.29 28.07
C LEU A 175 1.57 -12.93 29.30
N ILE A 176 2.63 -12.32 29.83
CA ILE A 176 3.34 -12.79 31.03
C ILE A 176 2.40 -12.75 32.24
N GLY A 177 1.59 -11.70 32.37
CA GLY A 177 0.60 -11.58 33.44
C GLY A 177 -0.47 -12.68 33.38
N VAL A 178 -1.00 -12.99 32.20
CA VAL A 178 -2.01 -14.03 31.99
C VAL A 178 -1.44 -15.41 32.24
N VAL A 179 -0.27 -15.73 31.65
CA VAL A 179 0.39 -17.02 31.87
C VAL A 179 0.80 -17.20 33.32
N GLY A 180 1.38 -16.17 33.94
CA GLY A 180 1.77 -16.18 35.34
C GLY A 180 0.57 -16.34 36.28
N GLY A 181 -0.54 -15.65 36.00
CA GLY A 181 -1.79 -15.79 36.75
C GLY A 181 -2.38 -17.19 36.64
N MET A 182 -2.39 -17.78 35.43
CA MET A 182 -2.86 -19.14 35.21
C MET A 182 -1.97 -20.17 35.93
N LEU A 183 -0.64 -20.06 35.83
CA LEU A 183 0.28 -20.99 36.50
C LEU A 183 0.17 -20.90 38.03
N SER A 184 0.05 -19.69 38.57
CA SER A 184 -0.12 -19.48 40.01
C SER A 184 -1.45 -20.04 40.52
N LEU A 185 -2.53 -19.95 39.75
CA LEU A 185 -3.85 -20.41 40.18
C LEU A 185 -4.00 -21.93 40.09
N TRP A 186 -3.52 -22.54 39.00
CA TRP A 186 -3.69 -23.98 38.77
C TRP A 186 -2.64 -24.84 39.48
N LEU A 187 -1.39 -24.40 39.52
CA LEU A 187 -0.28 -25.20 40.07
C LEU A 187 0.24 -24.65 41.39
N GLY A 188 -0.20 -23.46 41.82
CA GLY A 188 0.42 -22.77 42.96
C GLY A 188 1.87 -22.36 42.69
N LEU A 189 2.33 -22.45 41.43
CA LEU A 189 3.72 -22.17 41.07
C LEU A 189 3.93 -20.67 40.98
N THR A 190 4.85 -20.18 41.79
CA THR A 190 5.32 -18.80 41.74
C THR A 190 6.74 -18.75 41.20
N VAL A 191 7.23 -17.54 40.88
CA VAL A 191 8.64 -17.34 40.50
C VAL A 191 9.58 -17.86 41.58
N ALA A 192 9.21 -17.73 42.86
CA ALA A 192 9.95 -18.28 43.98
C ALA A 192 10.02 -19.81 43.92
N SER A 193 8.88 -20.48 43.68
CA SER A 193 8.84 -21.94 43.49
C SER A 193 9.69 -22.40 42.29
N GLY A 194 9.73 -21.60 41.23
CA GLY A 194 10.61 -21.85 40.08
C GLY A 194 12.10 -21.78 40.45
N ALA A 195 12.50 -20.77 41.24
CA ALA A 195 13.87 -20.63 41.72
C ALA A 195 14.29 -21.81 42.60
N GLU A 196 13.39 -22.28 43.48
CA GLU A 196 13.61 -23.45 44.34
C GLU A 196 13.82 -24.73 43.52
N VAL A 197 13.02 -24.96 42.47
CA VAL A 197 13.19 -26.12 41.59
C VAL A 197 14.53 -26.07 40.86
N ILE A 198 14.96 -24.90 40.40
CA ILE A 198 16.26 -24.72 39.73
C ILE A 198 17.41 -25.01 40.69
N GLU A 199 17.35 -24.50 41.93
CA GLU A 199 18.36 -24.77 42.96
C GLU A 199 18.45 -26.28 43.25
N LEU A 200 17.30 -26.95 43.39
CA LEU A 200 17.25 -28.39 43.61
C LEU A 200 17.88 -29.17 42.45
N ILE A 201 17.57 -28.80 41.20
CA ILE A 201 18.18 -29.43 40.01
C ILE A 201 19.70 -29.22 40.01
N PHE A 202 20.16 -28.01 40.33
CA PHE A 202 21.60 -27.71 40.38
C PHE A 202 22.32 -28.55 41.45
N LEU A 203 21.73 -28.68 42.65
CA LEU A 203 22.27 -29.52 43.72
C LEU A 203 22.28 -31.00 43.33
N LEU A 204 21.23 -31.51 42.68
CA LEU A 204 21.18 -32.88 42.19
C LEU A 204 22.26 -33.15 41.14
N LEU A 205 22.42 -32.25 40.16
CA LEU A 205 23.46 -32.37 39.14
C LEU A 205 24.86 -32.36 39.75
N LYS A 206 25.11 -31.48 40.72
CA LYS A 206 26.40 -31.43 41.45
C LYS A 206 26.68 -32.74 42.18
N CYS A 207 25.69 -33.27 42.89
CA CYS A 207 25.82 -34.51 43.65
C CYS A 207 26.10 -35.73 42.74
N ILE A 208 25.44 -35.80 41.58
CA ILE A 208 25.69 -36.82 40.56
C ILE A 208 27.12 -36.70 40.00
N TRP A 209 27.60 -35.47 39.76
CA TRP A 209 28.94 -35.24 39.24
C TRP A 209 30.04 -35.62 40.24
N ASP A 210 29.85 -35.31 41.52
CA ASP A 210 30.82 -35.66 42.57
C ASP A 210 30.85 -37.18 42.80
N ASN A 211 29.70 -37.87 42.77
CA ASN A 211 29.66 -39.33 42.83
C ASN A 211 30.30 -40.02 41.63
N ARG A 212 30.26 -39.42 40.42
CA ARG A 212 30.98 -39.94 39.25
C ARG A 212 32.50 -39.81 39.35
N LYS A 213 33.02 -38.85 40.13
CA LYS A 213 34.46 -38.72 40.38
C LYS A 213 34.98 -39.74 41.41
N LEU A 214 34.10 -40.35 42.21
CA LEU A 214 34.46 -41.32 43.25
C LEU A 214 34.38 -42.80 42.84
N SER A 215 34.21 -43.11 41.54
CA SER A 215 34.46 -44.48 41.04
C SER A 215 35.80 -44.57 40.31
N PRO A 216 36.94 -44.71 41.01
CA PRO A 216 38.12 -45.31 40.43
C PRO A 216 37.90 -46.83 40.36
N VAL A 217 38.03 -47.34 39.14
CA VAL A 217 38.15 -48.75 38.78
C VAL A 217 38.96 -49.52 39.83
N THR A 218 38.31 -50.39 40.58
CA THR A 218 38.97 -51.49 41.30
C THR A 218 38.57 -52.77 40.57
N SER A 219 39.27 -53.07 39.48
CA SER A 219 39.27 -54.40 38.87
C SER A 219 40.31 -55.25 39.60
N SER A 220 39.89 -55.89 40.68
CA SER A 220 40.66 -56.95 41.33
C SER A 220 40.64 -58.21 40.46
N SER A 221 41.83 -58.59 40.00
CA SER A 221 42.20 -59.90 39.46
C SER A 221 41.85 -61.02 40.43
N VAL A 222 41.01 -61.97 40.00
CA VAL A 222 40.91 -63.31 40.57
C VAL A 222 41.41 -64.28 39.51
N ASP A 223 42.68 -64.68 39.63
CA ASP A 223 43.27 -65.79 38.89
C ASP A 223 42.75 -67.11 39.46
N VAL A 224 42.02 -67.86 38.64
CA VAL A 224 41.72 -69.28 38.85
C VAL A 224 42.68 -70.07 37.97
N GLN A 225 43.78 -70.56 38.55
CA GLN A 225 44.57 -71.62 37.94
C GLN A 225 43.98 -72.97 38.37
N ASN A 226 43.44 -73.71 37.42
CA ASN A 226 43.25 -75.16 37.53
C ASN A 226 43.53 -75.78 36.15
N LYS A 227 44.65 -76.51 36.04
CA LYS A 227 44.96 -77.35 34.89
C LYS A 227 45.59 -78.65 35.38
N GLU A 228 44.91 -79.74 35.00
CA GLU A 228 45.23 -81.15 35.17
C GLU A 228 46.57 -81.56 34.54
N ASN A 229 47.15 -82.66 35.05
CA ASN A 229 47.69 -83.84 34.34
C ASN A 229 48.25 -84.81 35.41
N ILE A 230 47.81 -86.07 35.59
CA ILE A 230 47.78 -87.27 34.71
C ILE A 230 49.16 -87.92 34.51
N SER A 231 49.26 -89.17 35.00
CA SER A 231 50.06 -90.37 34.62
C SER A 231 51.60 -90.30 34.69
N GLU A 232 52.25 -91.11 35.53
CA GLU A 232 52.71 -92.52 35.35
C GLU A 232 54.17 -92.62 34.87
N GLU A 233 54.87 -93.59 35.49
CA GLU A 233 56.23 -94.12 35.26
C GLU A 233 57.46 -93.31 35.69
#